data_AF-A0A3S3QKQ8-F1
#
_entry.id   AF-A0A3S3QKQ8-F1
#
_cell.length_a   1.000
_cell.length_b   1.000
_cell.length_c   1.000
_cell.angle_alpha   90.00
_cell.angle_beta   90.00
_cell.angle_gamma   90.00
#
_symmetry.space_group_name_H-M   'P 1'
#
loop_
_entity.id
_entity.type
_entity.pdbx_description
1 polymer ?
#
loop_
_entity_poly.entity_id
_entity_poly.type
_entity_poly.pdbx_seq_one_letter_code
_entity_poly.pdbx_strand_id
1 'polypeptide(L)' 'MENISEQQIDQKSSVAITLEGVHKWYGAFHVLKNINLTVQRSERIIIC' A
#
# COMPACT_ATOMS: atom_id res chain seq x y z
N MET A 1 16.94 32.74 21.03
CA MET A 1 16.35 32.92 19.69
C MET A 1 16.43 31.58 19.00
N GLU A 2 15.25 30.97 18.83
CA GLU A 2 15.02 29.58 18.45
C GLU A 2 15.49 29.32 17.01
N ASN A 3 16.23 28.23 16.81
CA ASN A 3 16.34 27.56 15.52
C ASN A 3 15.63 26.21 15.72
N ILE A 4 14.32 26.17 15.47
CA ILE A 4 13.63 25.86 14.21
C ILE A 4 13.78 24.39 13.82
N SER A 5 12.60 23.75 13.79
CA SER A 5 12.21 22.47 13.20
C SER A 5 12.81 21.19 13.79
N GLU A 6 12.09 20.69 14.79
CA GLU A 6 11.64 19.30 14.88
C GLU A 6 12.00 18.44 13.65
N GLN A 7 13.09 17.69 13.72
CA GLN A 7 13.15 16.43 12.99
C GLN A 7 12.38 15.40 13.80
N GLN A 8 11.06 15.53 13.70
CA GLN A 8 10.08 14.59 14.19
C GLN A 8 10.45 13.22 13.61
N ILE A 9 10.95 12.34 14.47
CA ILE A 9 11.38 10.97 14.16
C ILE A 9 10.31 10.34 13.28
N ASP A 10 10.73 9.94 12.08
CA ASP A 10 9.89 9.54 10.95
C ASP A 10 9.09 8.26 11.29
N GLN A 11 8.00 8.44 12.03
CA GLN A 11 6.92 7.46 12.24
C GLN A 11 5.82 7.68 11.19
N LYS A 12 6.18 8.06 9.97
CA LYS A 12 5.26 7.93 8.84
C LYS A 12 5.28 6.46 8.44
N SER A 13 4.19 5.75 8.70
CA SER A 13 3.89 4.51 8.00
C SER A 13 3.92 4.83 6.50
N SER A 14 5.07 4.55 5.89
CA SER A 14 5.27 4.74 4.46
C SER A 14 4.56 3.60 3.76
N VAL A 15 3.74 3.93 2.77
CA VAL A 15 3.13 2.95 1.88
C VAL A 15 4.25 2.19 1.18
N ALA A 16 4.23 0.87 1.28
CA ALA A 16 5.21 -0.02 0.67
C ALA A 16 4.71 -0.60 -0.66
N ILE A 17 3.41 -0.89 -0.77
CA ILE A 17 2.80 -1.44 -1.98
C ILE A 17 1.44 -0.80 -2.19
N THR A 18 1.12 -0.43 -3.43
CA THR A 18 -0.23 0.01 -3.84
C THR A 18 -0.69 -0.81 -5.04
N LEU A 19 -1.90 -1.35 -4.96
CA LEU A 19 -2.64 -1.95 -6.05
C LEU A 19 -3.83 -1.03 -6.33
N GLU A 20 -3.93 -0.54 -7.56
CA GLU A 20 -5.02 0.32 -8.01
C GLU A 20 -5.71 -0.31 -9.21
N GLY A 21 -7.02 -0.50 -9.10
CA GLY A 21 -7.86 -1.04 -10.17
C GLY A 21 -7.38 -2.37 -10.73
N VAL A 22 -6.84 -3.26 -9.90
CA VAL A 22 -6.25 -4.51 -10.39
C VAL A 22 -7.33 -5.44 -10.94
N HIS A 23 -7.13 -5.85 -12.18
CA HIS A 23 -7.94 -6.83 -12.88
C HIS A 23 -7.10 -8.05 -13.26
N LYS A 24 -7.67 -9.25 -13.08
CA LYS A 24 -7.05 -10.51 -13.52
C LYS A 24 -8.07 -11.39 -14.19
N TRP A 25 -7.68 -11.93 -15.35
CA TRP A 25 -8.50 -12.81 -16.16
C TRP A 25 -7.80 -14.14 -16.41
N TYR A 26 -8.59 -15.22 -16.51
CA TYR A 26 -8.20 -16.53 -17.01
C TYR A 26 -9.09 -16.86 -18.20
N GLY A 27 -8.61 -16.57 -19.42
CA GLY A 27 -9.43 -16.58 -20.62
C GLY A 27 -10.62 -15.61 -20.48
N ALA A 28 -11.83 -16.11 -20.67
CA ALA A 28 -13.06 -15.33 -20.50
C ALA A 28 -13.47 -15.13 -19.02
N PHE A 29 -12.80 -15.77 -18.05
CA PHE A 29 -13.18 -15.70 -16.65
C PHE A 29 -12.44 -14.56 -15.92
N HIS A 30 -13.20 -13.62 -15.33
CA HIS A 30 -12.68 -12.48 -14.58
C HIS A 30 -12.53 -12.82 -13.09
N VAL A 31 -11.32 -13.17 -12.66
CA VAL A 31 -11.04 -13.64 -11.29
C VAL A 31 -10.84 -12.50 -10.28
N LEU A 32 -10.08 -11.46 -10.62
CA LEU A 32 -9.92 -10.27 -9.76
C LEU A 32 -10.58 -9.09 -10.46
N LYS A 33 -11.55 -8.47 -9.80
CA LYS A 33 -12.36 -7.38 -10.37
C LYS A 33 -12.11 -6.08 -9.61
N ASN A 34 -11.38 -5.14 -10.21
CA ASN A 34 -11.15 -3.80 -9.69
C ASN A 34 -10.64 -3.81 -8.23
N ILE A 35 -9.59 -4.58 -7.98
CA ILE A 35 -9.01 -4.72 -6.64
C ILE A 35 -8.13 -3.51 -6.33
N ASN A 36 -8.39 -2.88 -5.20
CA ASN A 36 -7.61 -1.76 -4.68
C ASN A 36 -7.07 -2.15 -3.30
N LEU A 37 -5.76 -2.12 -3.11
CA LEU A 37 -5.10 -2.54 -1.86
C LEU A 37 -3.86 -1.70 -1.61
N THR A 38 -3.71 -1.22 -0.39
CA THR A 38 -2.52 -0.49 0.06
C THR A 38 -1.90 -1.26 1.21
N VAL A 39 -0.59 -1.49 1.12
CA VAL A 39 0.19 -2.22 2.12
C VAL A 39 1.20 -1.25 2.71
N GLN A 40 1.16 -1.07 4.02
CA GLN A 40 2.12 -0.24 4.73
C GLN A 40 3.45 -0.97 4.88
N ARG A 41 4.53 -0.20 5.05
CA ARG A 41 5.83 -0.76 5.39
C ARG A 41 5.72 -1.62 6.67
N SER A 42 6.30 -2.82 6.60
CA SER A 42 6.26 -3.84 7.66
C SER A 42 4.91 -4.52 7.89
N GLU A 43 3.88 -4.21 7.10
CA GLU A 43 2.62 -4.94 7.11
C GLU A 43 2.78 -6.30 6.42
N ARG A 44 2.19 -7.35 6.99
CA ARG A 44 2.23 -8.71 6.44
C ARG A 44 0.86 -9.07 5.87
N ILE A 45 0.83 -9.45 4.60
CA ILE A 45 -0.39 -9.89 3.92
C ILE A 45 -0.28 -11.37 3.61
N ILE A 46 -1.34 -12.12 3.91
CA ILE A 46 -1.49 -13.53 3.60
C ILE A 46 -2.68 -13.64 2.65
N ILE A 47 -2.47 -14.30 1.51
CA ILE A 47 -3.51 -14.63 0.53
C ILE A 47 -3.68 -16.15 0.55
N CYS A 48 -4.90 -16.63 0.73
CA CYS A 48 -5.26 -18.06 0.77
C CYS A 48 -6.13 -18.47 -0.43
#